data_AF-A0A7X8KCM7-F1
#
_entry.id   AF-A0A7X8KCM7-F1
#
_cell.length_a   1.000
_cell.length_b   1.000
_cell.length_c   1.000
_cell.angle_alpha   90.00
_cell.angle_beta   90.00
_cell.angle_gamma   90.00
#
_symmetry.space_group_name_H-M   'P 1'
#
loop_
_entity.id
_entity.type
_entity.pdbx_description
1 polymer ?
#
loop_
_entity_poly.entity_id
_entity_poly.type
_entity_poly.pdbx_seq_one_letter_code
_entity_poly.pdbx_strand_id
1 'polypeptide(L)'
;MANKRQNGTKTSAFGTSGRINHDSSKFYNSKLYTELGKKKTLEKNENDFPYELENKFILGSAENMKELPDNSVHLMITSPPYNVSKEYDDDLSLKEYLQLLENSFKETYRVLVNGGRACVNVANLGRKPYIPLSDYISKIMISIGFNMRGEIIWNKAASASPSTAWGSWQSASNPILRDVHEYILIFSKGDYKREKKEKENTISKEQFMEWTKSIWTMNTESAKRIGHPAPFPEELPYRLIQLYSFKDDIILDPFMGSGTTAVSALKSNRKFVGYDISQEYIDLAERRVLPLKTQTKFDFDLAPQQTEP
;
A
#
# COMPACT_ATOMS: atom_id res chain seq x y z
N MET A 1 -44.37 -5.35 14.67
CA MET A 1 -43.92 -4.33 15.66
C MET A 1 -42.93 -3.41 14.98
N ALA A 2 -43.14 -2.09 15.04
CA ALA A 2 -42.37 -1.09 14.30
C ALA A 2 -40.92 -1.02 14.79
N ASN A 3 -39.98 -1.06 13.85
CA ASN A 3 -38.54 -0.99 14.09
C ASN A 3 -38.18 0.47 14.42
N LYS A 4 -38.04 0.80 15.71
CA LYS A 4 -37.62 2.13 16.17
C LYS A 4 -36.16 2.36 15.76
N ARG A 5 -35.95 3.17 14.70
CA ARG A 5 -34.63 3.77 14.43
C ARG A 5 -34.24 4.62 15.64
N GLN A 6 -33.16 4.24 16.33
CA GLN A 6 -32.56 5.08 17.37
C GLN A 6 -31.96 6.33 16.71
N ASN A 7 -32.40 7.50 17.15
CA ASN A 7 -31.82 8.78 16.73
C ASN A 7 -30.42 8.92 17.32
N GLY A 8 -29.41 9.11 16.45
CA GLY A 8 -28.04 9.40 16.88
C GLY A 8 -27.92 10.75 17.58
N THR A 9 -26.95 10.87 18.50
CA THR A 9 -26.66 12.14 19.18
C THR A 9 -25.83 13.06 18.28
N LYS A 10 -26.00 14.38 18.46
CA LYS A 10 -25.23 15.41 17.74
C LYS A 10 -23.83 15.51 18.33
N THR A 11 -22.84 15.75 17.47
CA THR A 11 -21.45 16.00 17.87
C THR A 11 -21.37 17.12 18.92
N SER A 12 -20.78 16.81 20.08
CA SER A 12 -20.50 17.77 21.15
C SER A 12 -19.34 18.69 20.75
N ALA A 13 -19.28 19.89 21.33
CA ALA A 13 -18.21 20.85 21.08
C ALA A 13 -16.82 20.34 21.55
N PHE A 14 -16.79 19.35 22.46
CA PHE A 14 -15.58 18.73 22.99
C PHE A 14 -15.79 17.22 23.19
N GLY A 15 -14.74 16.44 22.90
CA GLY A 15 -14.79 14.99 22.70
C GLY A 15 -15.36 14.19 23.87
N THR A 16 -16.24 13.24 23.55
CA THR A 16 -16.77 12.24 24.48
C THR A 16 -15.91 10.98 24.48
N SER A 17 -15.60 10.43 25.66
CA SER A 17 -14.74 9.26 25.89
C SER A 17 -15.39 7.89 25.66
N GLY A 18 -16.27 7.77 24.66
CA GLY A 18 -16.96 6.50 24.38
C GLY A 18 -17.20 6.27 22.88
N ARG A 19 -17.23 4.99 22.47
CA ARG A 19 -17.72 4.57 21.14
C ARG A 19 -19.22 4.85 21.06
N ILE A 20 -19.56 6.07 20.69
CA ILE A 20 -20.92 6.52 20.39
C ILE A 20 -21.00 6.63 18.86
N ASN A 21 -22.02 6.03 18.26
CA ASN A 21 -22.33 6.27 16.85
C ASN A 21 -22.72 7.75 16.69
N HIS A 22 -21.79 8.55 16.18
CA HIS A 22 -21.98 9.98 15.95
C HIS A 22 -22.45 10.24 14.52
N ASP A 23 -23.51 11.05 14.36
CA ASP A 23 -23.87 11.61 13.07
C ASP A 23 -22.83 12.66 12.66
N SER A 24 -21.95 12.28 11.73
CA SER A 24 -20.88 13.12 11.20
C SER A 24 -21.30 13.98 10.01
N SER A 25 -22.58 13.93 9.60
CA SER A 25 -23.08 14.64 8.41
C SER A 25 -22.80 16.15 8.47
N LYS A 26 -22.94 16.78 9.65
CA LYS A 26 -22.64 18.21 9.83
C LYS A 26 -21.17 18.57 9.52
N PHE A 27 -20.23 17.67 9.85
CA PHE A 27 -18.80 17.89 9.63
C PHE A 27 -18.46 17.76 8.13
N TYR A 28 -18.92 16.67 7.49
CA TYR A 28 -18.68 16.44 6.06
C TYR A 28 -19.48 17.36 5.13
N ASN A 29 -20.55 18.00 5.63
CA ASN A 29 -21.30 19.04 4.92
C ASN A 29 -20.78 20.46 5.20
N SER A 30 -19.65 20.61 5.92
CA SER A 30 -19.07 21.92 6.17
C SER A 30 -18.42 22.50 4.91
N LYS A 31 -18.23 23.83 4.89
CA LYS A 31 -17.60 24.56 3.77
C LYS A 31 -16.19 24.03 3.42
N LEU A 32 -15.49 23.42 4.38
CA LEU A 32 -14.19 22.82 4.13
C LEU A 32 -14.28 21.67 3.10
N TYR A 33 -15.41 20.97 3.05
CA TYR A 33 -15.62 19.80 2.19
C TYR A 33 -16.41 20.11 0.92
N THR A 34 -16.98 21.32 0.78
CA THR A 34 -17.84 21.64 -0.39
C THR A 34 -17.09 21.63 -1.70
N GLU A 35 -15.80 22.00 -1.71
CA GLU A 35 -14.97 22.02 -2.91
C GLU A 35 -14.32 20.65 -3.22
N LEU A 36 -14.38 19.70 -2.26
CA LEU A 36 -13.87 18.34 -2.42
C LEU A 36 -14.84 17.43 -3.21
N GLY A 37 -15.97 17.96 -3.71
CA GLY A 37 -17.11 17.17 -4.15
C GLY A 37 -17.61 17.41 -5.58
N LYS A 38 -17.20 16.54 -6.51
CA LYS A 38 -18.14 15.69 -7.24
C LYS A 38 -17.54 14.28 -7.29
N LYS A 39 -18.10 13.34 -6.51
CA LYS A 39 -17.78 11.92 -6.68
C LYS A 39 -18.20 11.53 -8.10
N LYS A 40 -17.25 11.25 -8.98
CA LYS A 40 -17.58 10.57 -10.24
C LYS A 40 -18.24 9.24 -9.87
N THR A 41 -19.45 9.02 -10.37
CA THR A 41 -20.06 7.69 -10.33
C THR A 41 -19.18 6.80 -11.18
N LEU A 42 -18.39 5.95 -10.53
CA LEU A 42 -17.57 4.96 -11.21
C LEU A 42 -18.34 3.66 -11.32
N GLU A 43 -18.03 2.90 -12.37
CA GLU A 43 -18.51 1.53 -12.49
C GLU A 43 -18.07 0.72 -11.26
N LYS A 44 -18.99 -0.08 -10.75
CA LYS A 44 -18.79 -0.92 -9.56
C LYS A 44 -18.56 -2.39 -9.91
N ASN A 45 -18.57 -2.71 -11.20
CA ASN A 45 -18.33 -4.06 -11.68
C ASN A 45 -16.85 -4.38 -11.46
N GLU A 46 -16.61 -5.53 -10.81
CA GLU A 46 -15.30 -6.16 -10.68
C GLU A 46 -15.20 -7.12 -11.86
N ASN A 47 -14.25 -6.86 -12.77
CA ASN A 47 -14.02 -7.72 -13.93
C ASN A 47 -13.17 -8.93 -13.51
N ASP A 48 -13.38 -10.05 -14.18
CA ASP A 48 -12.60 -11.26 -13.94
C ASP A 48 -11.12 -11.02 -14.23
N PHE A 49 -10.26 -11.56 -13.35
CA PHE A 49 -8.82 -11.52 -13.55
C PHE A 49 -8.37 -12.77 -14.32
N PRO A 50 -7.55 -12.64 -15.38
CA PRO A 50 -7.12 -13.79 -16.18
C PRO A 50 -6.27 -14.77 -15.37
N TYR A 51 -6.65 -16.05 -15.34
CA TYR A 51 -6.00 -17.07 -14.53
C TYR A 51 -4.51 -17.23 -14.89
N GLU A 52 -4.16 -17.10 -16.16
CA GLU A 52 -2.80 -17.18 -16.69
C GLU A 52 -1.87 -16.05 -16.19
N LEU A 53 -2.45 -14.96 -15.68
CA LEU A 53 -1.73 -13.83 -15.09
C LEU A 53 -1.63 -13.92 -13.56
N GLU A 54 -2.27 -14.92 -12.94
CA GLU A 54 -2.17 -15.10 -11.50
C GLU A 54 -0.76 -15.55 -11.09
N ASN A 55 -0.20 -14.88 -10.08
CA ASN A 55 1.14 -15.12 -9.54
C ASN A 55 2.24 -14.99 -10.59
N LYS A 56 2.08 -14.02 -11.49
CA LYS A 56 3.01 -13.72 -12.58
C LYS A 56 3.81 -12.45 -12.34
N PHE A 57 5.04 -12.51 -12.82
CA PHE A 57 5.87 -11.34 -13.09
C PHE A 57 5.84 -11.07 -14.59
N ILE A 58 5.68 -9.81 -14.97
CA ILE A 58 5.62 -9.34 -16.35
C ILE A 58 6.87 -8.48 -16.57
N LEU A 59 7.69 -8.85 -17.55
CA LEU A 59 8.83 -8.03 -17.98
C LEU A 59 8.30 -6.87 -18.82
N GLY A 60 8.38 -5.66 -18.28
CA GLY A 60 7.91 -4.46 -18.96
C GLY A 60 7.66 -3.28 -18.03
N SER A 61 7.43 -2.10 -18.62
CA SER A 61 7.10 -0.89 -17.88
C SER A 61 5.64 -0.91 -17.42
N ALA A 62 5.42 -0.61 -16.14
CA ALA A 62 4.09 -0.42 -15.55
C ALA A 62 3.35 0.82 -16.09
N GLU A 63 3.99 1.66 -16.90
CA GLU A 63 3.33 2.77 -17.60
C GLU A 63 2.31 2.29 -18.64
N ASN A 64 2.35 1.00 -19.01
CA ASN A 64 1.37 0.36 -19.87
C ASN A 64 1.08 -1.06 -19.37
N MET A 65 -0.06 -1.26 -18.71
CA MET A 65 -0.52 -2.56 -18.17
C MET A 65 -1.63 -3.15 -19.06
N LYS A 66 -1.48 -3.08 -20.39
CA LYS A 66 -2.48 -3.56 -21.37
C LYS A 66 -2.92 -5.01 -21.19
N GLU A 67 -2.08 -5.82 -20.55
CA GLU A 67 -2.34 -7.22 -20.22
C GLU A 67 -3.43 -7.35 -19.14
N LEU A 68 -3.62 -6.32 -18.31
CA LEU A 68 -4.57 -6.34 -17.20
C LEU A 68 -5.90 -5.69 -17.59
N PRO A 69 -7.04 -6.37 -17.38
CA PRO A 69 -8.36 -5.76 -17.57
C PRO A 69 -8.60 -4.61 -16.58
N ASP A 70 -9.43 -3.64 -16.98
CA ASP A 70 -9.95 -2.61 -16.09
C ASP A 70 -10.63 -3.24 -14.87
N ASN A 71 -10.58 -2.60 -13.70
CA ASN A 71 -11.30 -3.05 -12.50
C ASN A 71 -11.14 -4.55 -12.15
N SER A 72 -9.92 -5.10 -12.24
CA SER A 72 -9.62 -6.53 -12.01
C SER A 72 -8.66 -6.81 -10.85
N VAL A 73 -7.93 -5.80 -10.36
CA VAL A 73 -7.02 -5.94 -9.20
C VAL A 73 -7.55 -5.23 -7.96
N HIS A 74 -7.17 -5.68 -6.77
CA HIS A 74 -7.87 -5.31 -5.53
C HIS A 74 -7.08 -4.37 -4.63
N LEU A 75 -5.77 -4.54 -4.61
CA LEU A 75 -4.85 -3.78 -3.80
C LEU A 75 -3.54 -3.61 -4.58
N MET A 76 -3.08 -2.37 -4.74
CA MET A 76 -1.73 -2.08 -5.19
C MET A 76 -0.85 -1.78 -3.97
N ILE A 77 0.31 -2.41 -3.89
CA ILE A 77 1.36 -2.08 -2.93
C ILE A 77 2.65 -1.94 -3.71
N THR A 78 3.36 -0.84 -3.50
CA THR A 78 4.63 -0.62 -4.19
C THR A 78 5.56 0.30 -3.43
N SER A 79 6.82 0.29 -3.83
CA SER A 79 7.85 1.26 -3.45
C SER A 79 8.57 1.64 -4.74
N PRO A 80 8.20 2.76 -5.39
CA PRO A 80 8.80 3.12 -6.67
C PRO A 80 10.32 3.30 -6.56
N PRO A 81 11.07 3.16 -7.67
CA PRO A 81 12.50 3.47 -7.67
C PRO A 81 12.70 4.92 -7.22
N TYR A 82 13.73 5.20 -6.43
CA TYR A 82 13.92 6.55 -5.88
C TYR A 82 14.73 7.45 -6.81
N ASN A 83 15.18 6.95 -7.97
CA ASN A 83 15.93 7.73 -8.97
C ASN A 83 17.16 8.41 -8.35
N VAL A 84 17.86 7.68 -7.47
CA VAL A 84 18.99 8.19 -6.67
C VAL A 84 20.29 7.53 -7.11
N SER A 85 20.56 7.54 -8.42
CA SER A 85 21.87 7.17 -9.01
C SER A 85 22.60 6.02 -8.29
N LYS A 86 21.86 4.96 -7.94
CA LYS A 86 22.47 3.65 -7.70
C LYS A 86 22.53 3.00 -9.08
N GLU A 87 23.42 2.03 -9.27
CA GLU A 87 23.79 1.40 -10.56
C GLU A 87 22.62 0.83 -11.42
N TYR A 88 21.36 1.03 -11.00
CA TYR A 88 20.12 0.48 -11.55
C TYR A 88 19.02 1.54 -11.84
N ASP A 89 19.20 2.81 -11.45
CA ASP A 89 18.24 3.88 -11.76
C ASP A 89 18.69 4.61 -13.03
N ASP A 90 17.76 4.85 -13.96
CA ASP A 90 17.97 5.79 -15.05
C ASP A 90 18.28 7.19 -14.49
N ASP A 91 19.10 8.00 -15.17
CA ASP A 91 19.41 9.38 -14.75
C ASP A 91 18.26 10.33 -15.14
N LEU A 92 17.06 10.07 -14.61
CA LEU A 92 15.87 10.87 -14.92
C LEU A 92 15.93 12.21 -14.20
N SER A 93 15.48 13.27 -14.86
CA SER A 93 15.12 14.50 -14.15
C SER A 93 13.93 14.25 -13.21
N LEU A 94 13.77 15.09 -12.18
CA LEU A 94 12.60 15.04 -11.30
C LEU A 94 11.27 15.06 -12.09
N LYS A 95 11.22 15.80 -13.20
CA LYS A 95 10.02 15.88 -14.05
C LYS A 95 9.73 14.55 -14.74
N GLU A 96 10.75 13.92 -15.33
CA GLU A 96 10.61 12.62 -16.00
C GLU A 96 10.24 11.54 -15.00
N TYR A 97 10.86 11.53 -13.82
CA TYR A 97 10.52 10.62 -12.74
C TYR A 97 9.05 10.76 -12.30
N LEU A 98 8.58 11.99 -12.04
CA LEU A 98 7.18 12.23 -11.67
C LEU A 98 6.21 11.86 -12.80
N GLN A 99 6.61 12.00 -14.06
CA GLN A 99 5.80 11.59 -15.21
C GLN A 99 5.67 10.06 -15.28
N LEU A 100 6.76 9.33 -15.05
CA LEU A 100 6.76 7.86 -14.96
C LEU A 100 5.79 7.39 -13.87
N LEU A 101 5.87 8.00 -12.68
CA LEU A 101 4.94 7.68 -11.59
C LEU A 101 3.48 7.98 -11.98
N GLU A 102 3.23 9.15 -12.58
CA GLU A 102 1.88 9.51 -13.03
C GLU A 102 1.31 8.50 -14.04
N ASN A 103 2.13 8.06 -15.01
CA ASN A 103 1.72 7.07 -16.01
C ASN A 103 1.39 5.72 -15.37
N SER A 104 2.28 5.19 -14.53
CA SER A 104 2.06 3.92 -13.81
C SER A 104 0.86 3.99 -12.85
N PHE A 105 0.63 5.13 -12.21
CA PHE A 105 -0.52 5.33 -11.32
C PHE A 105 -1.83 5.53 -12.07
N LYS A 106 -1.82 6.05 -13.30
CA LYS A 106 -3.00 6.07 -14.20
C LYS A 106 -3.40 4.66 -14.58
N GLU A 107 -2.45 3.81 -14.96
CA GLU A 107 -2.72 2.40 -15.22
C GLU A 107 -3.21 1.67 -13.97
N THR A 108 -2.57 1.91 -12.83
CA THR A 108 -3.04 1.41 -11.52
C THR A 108 -4.50 1.83 -11.27
N TYR A 109 -4.85 3.09 -11.50
CA TYR A 109 -6.21 3.58 -11.34
C TYR A 109 -7.18 2.85 -12.29
N ARG A 110 -6.80 2.60 -13.54
CA ARG A 110 -7.62 1.86 -14.51
C ARG A 110 -7.92 0.44 -14.02
N VAL A 111 -6.89 -0.32 -13.66
CA VAL A 111 -7.00 -1.75 -13.32
C VAL A 111 -7.56 -2.00 -11.91
N LEU A 112 -7.43 -1.06 -10.98
CA LEU A 112 -7.91 -1.24 -9.60
C LEU A 112 -9.44 -1.25 -9.56
N VAL A 113 -10.05 -2.13 -8.77
CA VAL A 113 -11.51 -2.18 -8.57
C VAL A 113 -12.04 -0.94 -7.84
N ASN A 114 -13.34 -0.67 -8.00
CA ASN A 114 -14.02 0.30 -7.13
C ASN A 114 -13.90 -0.13 -5.65
N GLY A 115 -13.50 0.81 -4.80
CA GLY A 115 -13.20 0.53 -3.41
C GLY A 115 -11.87 -0.17 -3.18
N GLY A 116 -11.07 -0.49 -4.22
CA GLY A 116 -9.70 -0.97 -4.07
C GLY A 116 -8.79 0.04 -3.37
N ARG A 117 -7.61 -0.40 -2.96
CA ARG A 117 -6.60 0.44 -2.32
C ARG A 117 -5.32 0.52 -3.13
N ALA A 118 -4.64 1.64 -3.02
CA ALA A 118 -3.30 1.85 -3.53
C ALA A 118 -2.42 2.35 -2.38
N CYS A 119 -1.33 1.64 -2.13
CA CYS A 119 -0.41 1.90 -1.02
C CYS A 119 1.00 2.11 -1.58
N VAL A 120 1.56 3.29 -1.33
CA VAL A 120 2.87 3.68 -1.86
C VAL A 120 3.82 3.93 -0.70
N ASN A 121 4.86 3.10 -0.57
CA ASN A 121 5.99 3.37 0.31
C ASN A 121 6.93 4.36 -0.38
N VAL A 122 7.28 5.45 0.31
CA VAL A 122 8.14 6.51 -0.23
C VAL A 122 8.97 7.19 0.87
N ALA A 123 10.25 7.41 0.58
CA ALA A 123 11.12 8.30 1.33
C ALA A 123 11.22 9.67 0.62
N ASN A 124 11.31 10.74 1.40
CA ASN A 124 11.68 12.05 0.85
C ASN A 124 13.20 12.10 0.59
N LEU A 125 13.60 12.84 -0.44
CA LEU A 125 14.96 12.79 -0.96
C LEU A 125 15.72 14.10 -0.76
N GLY A 126 17.04 13.97 -0.74
CA GLY A 126 17.93 15.12 -0.69
C GLY A 126 17.89 15.88 0.63
N ARG A 127 18.71 16.92 0.69
CA ARG A 127 18.80 17.87 1.83
C ARG A 127 18.99 19.31 1.35
N LYS A 128 19.58 19.48 0.15
CA LYS A 128 19.87 20.75 -0.50
C LYS A 128 19.79 20.58 -2.03
N PRO A 129 18.61 20.67 -2.66
CA PRO A 129 17.29 20.89 -2.04
C PRO A 129 16.73 19.62 -1.37
N TYR A 130 15.73 19.82 -0.49
CA TYR A 130 14.87 18.74 -0.01
C TYR A 130 13.73 18.52 -1.00
N ILE A 131 13.47 17.27 -1.37
CA ILE A 131 12.45 16.88 -2.33
C ILE A 131 11.37 16.09 -1.57
N PRO A 132 10.20 16.70 -1.31
CA PRO A 132 9.08 16.04 -0.63
C PRO A 132 8.34 15.13 -1.62
N LEU A 133 8.91 13.97 -1.95
CA LEU A 133 8.27 13.00 -2.84
C LEU A 133 6.88 12.56 -2.34
N SER A 134 6.68 12.46 -1.03
CA SER A 134 5.37 12.19 -0.42
C SER A 134 4.28 13.14 -0.93
N ASP A 135 4.62 14.42 -1.06
CA ASP A 135 3.68 15.48 -1.41
C ASP A 135 3.40 15.48 -2.91
N TYR A 136 4.45 15.26 -3.72
CA TYR A 136 4.31 15.12 -5.17
C TYR A 136 3.44 13.91 -5.52
N ILE A 137 3.71 12.75 -4.93
CA ILE A 137 2.90 11.54 -5.15
C ILE A 137 1.46 11.76 -4.70
N SER A 138 1.23 12.38 -3.54
CA SER A 138 -0.12 12.68 -3.07
C SER A 138 -0.89 13.56 -4.06
N LYS A 139 -0.25 14.60 -4.61
CA LYS A 139 -0.85 15.47 -5.64
C LYS A 139 -1.17 14.70 -6.92
N ILE A 140 -0.23 13.87 -7.39
CA ILE A 140 -0.41 13.03 -8.59
C ILE A 140 -1.62 12.10 -8.39
N MET A 141 -1.63 11.33 -7.31
CA MET A 141 -2.70 10.37 -7.01
C MET A 141 -4.07 11.06 -6.94
N ILE A 142 -4.17 12.19 -6.24
CA ILE A 142 -5.40 12.98 -6.13
C ILE A 142 -5.84 13.50 -7.52
N SER A 143 -4.90 14.00 -8.33
CA SER A 143 -5.21 14.52 -9.67
C SER A 143 -5.72 13.45 -10.64
N ILE A 144 -5.24 12.21 -10.51
CA ILE A 144 -5.72 11.04 -11.27
C ILE A 144 -7.16 10.68 -10.86
N GLY A 145 -7.54 10.95 -9.61
CA GLY A 145 -8.89 10.71 -9.08
C GLY A 145 -8.93 9.78 -7.87
N PHE A 146 -7.78 9.43 -7.29
CA PHE A 146 -7.76 8.69 -6.04
C PHE A 146 -8.22 9.55 -4.86
N ASN A 147 -8.94 8.92 -3.94
CA ASN A 147 -9.29 9.50 -2.64
C ASN A 147 -8.22 9.15 -1.61
N MET A 148 -7.52 10.15 -1.08
CA MET A 148 -6.56 9.96 0.01
C MET A 148 -7.28 9.49 1.28
N ARG A 149 -6.73 8.45 1.91
CA ARG A 149 -7.25 7.84 3.15
C ARG A 149 -6.52 8.32 4.39
N GLY A 150 -5.25 8.65 4.21
CA GLY A 150 -4.32 8.92 5.27
C GLY A 150 -2.95 8.35 4.92
N GLU A 151 -2.07 8.39 5.90
CA GLU A 151 -0.67 8.01 5.79
C GLU A 151 -0.26 7.24 7.04
N ILE A 152 0.64 6.29 6.86
CA ILE A 152 1.34 5.61 7.94
C ILE A 152 2.80 6.07 7.91
N ILE A 153 3.33 6.42 9.07
CA ILE A 153 4.75 6.68 9.27
C ILE A 153 5.40 5.35 9.64
N TRP A 154 6.20 4.81 8.72
CA TRP A 154 7.07 3.68 9.04
C TRP A 154 8.31 4.20 9.74
N ASN A 155 8.32 4.08 11.06
CA ASN A 155 9.51 4.30 11.87
C ASN A 155 10.47 3.12 11.69
N LYS A 156 11.67 3.39 11.14
CA LYS A 156 12.70 2.38 10.88
C LYS A 156 13.38 1.86 12.16
N ALA A 157 12.90 2.25 13.34
CA ALA A 157 13.50 1.93 14.64
C ALA A 157 14.96 2.42 14.74
N ALA A 158 15.74 1.89 15.69
CA ALA A 158 17.15 2.24 15.90
C ALA A 158 18.09 1.89 14.71
N SER A 159 17.54 1.42 13.58
CA SER A 159 18.27 1.29 12.31
C SER A 159 18.44 2.62 11.57
N ALA A 160 18.05 3.74 12.19
CA ALA A 160 18.60 5.05 11.87
C ALA A 160 20.13 4.94 11.94
N SER A 161 20.74 4.61 10.79
CA SER A 161 22.16 4.58 10.53
C SER A 161 22.81 5.72 11.30
N PRO A 162 24.00 5.54 11.90
CA PRO A 162 24.77 6.62 12.53
C PRO A 162 25.15 7.66 11.46
N SER A 163 24.14 8.36 10.96
CA SER A 163 24.20 9.34 9.92
C SER A 163 24.76 10.57 10.59
N THR A 164 26.01 10.82 10.25
CA THR A 164 26.77 12.00 10.66
C THR A 164 26.39 13.23 9.85
N ALA A 165 25.32 13.16 9.05
CA ALA A 165 24.78 14.27 8.26
C ALA A 165 23.97 15.24 9.14
N TRP A 166 24.57 15.73 10.23
CA TRP A 166 23.98 16.70 11.18
C TRP A 166 23.90 18.12 10.60
N GLY A 167 24.53 18.35 9.45
CA GLY A 167 24.80 19.71 8.99
C GLY A 167 25.82 20.37 9.91
N SER A 168 25.48 21.52 10.48
CA SER A 168 26.33 22.20 11.45
C SER A 168 26.12 21.61 12.85
N TRP A 169 27.11 20.86 13.33
CA TRP A 169 27.09 20.23 14.65
C TRP A 169 26.95 21.27 15.76
N GLN A 170 25.96 21.07 16.66
CA GLN A 170 25.65 21.98 17.78
C GLN A 170 25.57 23.46 17.40
N SER A 171 25.11 23.76 16.18
CA SER A 171 25.00 25.12 15.67
C SER A 171 23.69 25.32 14.93
N ALA A 172 23.05 26.46 15.17
CA ALA A 172 21.85 26.89 14.44
C ALA A 172 22.15 27.34 13.01
N SER A 173 23.42 27.40 12.58
CA SER A 173 23.78 27.88 11.25
C SER A 173 23.21 27.03 10.12
N ASN A 174 23.15 25.70 10.29
CA ASN A 174 22.52 24.79 9.34
C ASN A 174 22.33 23.38 9.94
N PRO A 175 21.50 23.19 10.99
CA PRO A 175 21.17 21.85 11.47
C PRO A 175 20.34 21.10 10.42
N ILE A 176 20.62 19.80 10.22
CA ILE A 176 19.90 18.95 9.26
C ILE A 176 19.11 17.87 10.01
N LEU A 177 17.84 17.67 9.59
CA LEU A 177 17.00 16.60 10.09
C LEU A 177 17.47 15.23 9.58
N ARG A 178 17.51 14.27 10.50
CA ARG A 178 17.81 12.86 10.21
C ARG A 178 16.50 12.16 9.88
N ASP A 179 16.40 11.58 8.68
CA ASP A 179 15.21 10.80 8.32
C ASP A 179 15.30 9.45 9.01
N VAL A 180 14.41 9.23 9.96
CA VAL A 180 14.29 7.97 10.71
C VAL A 180 13.04 7.19 10.30
N HIS A 181 12.32 7.70 9.30
CA HIS A 181 11.07 7.14 8.83
C HIS A 181 10.92 7.21 7.32
N GLU A 182 9.93 6.47 6.83
CA GLU A 182 9.37 6.57 5.48
C GLU A 182 7.85 6.71 5.58
N TYR A 183 7.23 7.14 4.48
CA TYR A 183 5.79 7.31 4.38
C TYR A 183 5.18 6.14 3.64
N ILE A 184 4.08 5.62 4.15
CA ILE A 184 3.20 4.72 3.41
C ILE A 184 1.90 5.49 3.17
N LEU A 185 1.75 5.99 1.95
CA LEU A 185 0.58 6.75 1.53
C LEU A 185 -0.55 5.80 1.15
N ILE A 186 -1.76 6.04 1.65
CA ILE A 186 -2.91 5.15 1.40
C ILE A 186 -3.99 5.90 0.62
N PHE A 187 -4.41 5.30 -0.48
CA PHE A 187 -5.41 5.83 -1.38
C PHE A 187 -6.52 4.82 -1.66
N SER A 188 -7.66 5.31 -2.15
CA SER A 188 -8.78 4.50 -2.60
C SER A 188 -9.34 4.98 -3.92
N LYS A 189 -9.68 4.04 -4.82
CA LYS A 189 -10.43 4.35 -6.04
C LYS A 189 -11.92 4.33 -5.74
N GLY A 190 -12.64 5.39 -6.09
CA GLY A 190 -14.09 5.43 -5.92
C GLY A 190 -14.53 5.35 -4.46
N ASP A 191 -15.34 4.34 -4.13
CA ASP A 191 -15.97 4.26 -2.81
C ASP A 191 -14.96 3.98 -1.68
N TYR A 192 -15.30 4.45 -0.47
CA TYR A 192 -14.49 4.18 0.71
C TYR A 192 -14.68 2.74 1.26
N LYS A 193 -15.53 1.92 0.65
CA LYS A 193 -15.87 0.59 1.13
C LYS A 193 -15.88 -0.38 -0.05
N ARG A 194 -15.30 -1.57 0.15
CA ARG A 194 -15.56 -2.74 -0.68
C ARG A 194 -16.63 -3.59 -0.03
N GLU A 195 -17.53 -4.12 -0.84
CA GLU A 195 -18.50 -5.10 -0.35
C GLU A 195 -17.79 -6.42 -0.07
N LYS A 196 -18.06 -6.99 1.11
CA LYS A 196 -17.47 -8.27 1.51
C LYS A 196 -18.04 -9.42 0.69
N LYS A 197 -19.36 -9.46 0.46
CA LYS A 197 -20.06 -10.62 -0.13
C LYS A 197 -19.59 -11.92 0.55
N GLU A 198 -19.25 -12.94 -0.23
CA GLU A 198 -18.72 -14.24 0.25
C GLU A 198 -17.19 -14.23 0.51
N LYS A 199 -16.52 -13.07 0.43
CA LYS A 199 -15.06 -12.98 0.59
C LYS A 199 -14.64 -13.15 2.06
N GLU A 200 -13.47 -13.77 2.28
CA GLU A 200 -12.95 -14.11 3.61
C GLU A 200 -11.98 -13.03 4.13
N ASN A 201 -12.14 -12.61 5.40
CA ASN A 201 -11.15 -11.80 6.11
C ASN A 201 -10.18 -12.72 6.85
N THR A 202 -8.88 -12.42 6.78
CA THR A 202 -7.84 -13.23 7.45
C THR A 202 -7.12 -12.50 8.59
N ILE A 203 -7.39 -11.20 8.78
CA ILE A 203 -6.77 -10.39 9.83
C ILE A 203 -7.35 -10.73 11.21
N SER A 204 -6.49 -10.87 12.22
CA SER A 204 -6.91 -11.05 13.61
C SER A 204 -7.38 -9.74 14.23
N LYS A 205 -8.09 -9.82 15.37
CA LYS A 205 -8.51 -8.64 16.12
C LYS A 205 -7.32 -7.82 16.63
N GLU A 206 -6.29 -8.49 17.13
CA GLU A 206 -5.07 -7.89 17.69
C GLU A 206 -4.29 -7.18 16.59
N GLN A 207 -4.11 -7.86 15.46
CA GLN A 207 -3.52 -7.29 14.25
C GLN A 207 -4.28 -6.05 13.78
N PHE A 208 -5.62 -6.13 13.71
CA PHE A 208 -6.44 -4.99 13.31
C PHE A 208 -6.27 -3.79 14.24
N MET A 209 -6.33 -4.01 15.56
CA MET A 209 -6.18 -2.93 16.55
C MET A 209 -4.78 -2.29 16.51
N GLU A 210 -3.74 -3.08 16.26
CA GLU A 210 -2.38 -2.57 16.19
C GLU A 210 -2.09 -1.86 14.87
N TRP A 211 -2.41 -2.50 13.75
CA TRP A 211 -2.01 -2.02 12.42
C TRP A 211 -2.91 -0.91 11.88
N THR A 212 -4.04 -0.61 12.53
CA THR A 212 -4.84 0.59 12.23
C THR A 212 -4.27 1.88 12.85
N LYS A 213 -3.18 1.78 13.63
CA LYS A 213 -2.42 2.96 14.09
C LYS A 213 -1.57 3.54 12.95
N SER A 214 -1.36 4.84 12.97
CA SER A 214 -0.63 5.58 11.94
C SER A 214 0.89 5.56 12.07
N ILE A 215 1.44 4.91 13.10
CA ILE A 215 2.89 4.78 13.28
C ILE A 215 3.23 3.30 13.40
N TRP A 216 4.03 2.79 12.47
CA TRP A 216 4.49 1.41 12.47
C TRP A 216 5.98 1.38 12.72
N THR A 217 6.40 0.66 13.76
CA THR A 217 7.81 0.39 14.02
C THR A 217 8.16 -0.97 13.45
N MET A 218 9.03 -1.00 12.44
CA MET A 218 9.51 -2.22 11.78
C MET A 218 10.99 -2.04 11.42
N ASN A 219 11.78 -3.11 11.55
CA ASN A 219 13.20 -3.07 11.17
C ASN A 219 13.37 -3.12 9.64
N THR A 220 14.44 -2.52 9.13
CA THR A 220 14.78 -2.58 7.69
C THR A 220 15.28 -3.96 7.29
N GLU A 221 15.10 -4.31 6.02
CA GLU A 221 15.68 -5.52 5.41
C GLU A 221 17.13 -5.31 5.02
N SER A 222 17.90 -6.41 5.06
CA SER A 222 19.29 -6.38 4.61
C SER A 222 19.37 -6.47 3.09
N ALA A 223 19.77 -5.37 2.44
CA ALA A 223 20.01 -5.28 1.00
C ALA A 223 20.92 -6.41 0.48
N LYS A 224 22.02 -6.69 1.21
CA LYS A 224 22.98 -7.75 0.88
C LYS A 224 22.37 -9.15 0.94
N ARG A 225 21.48 -9.40 1.91
CA ARG A 225 20.81 -10.71 2.05
C ARG A 225 19.81 -10.95 0.92
N ILE A 226 19.08 -9.91 0.53
CA ILE A 226 18.05 -10.00 -0.50
C ILE A 226 18.66 -9.98 -1.91
N GLY A 227 19.84 -9.38 -2.08
CA GLY A 227 20.42 -9.13 -3.41
C GLY A 227 19.71 -7.99 -4.14
N HIS A 228 19.20 -7.01 -3.40
CA HIS A 228 18.51 -5.84 -3.93
C HIS A 228 18.96 -4.59 -3.18
N PRO A 229 19.19 -3.45 -3.84
CA PRO A 229 19.82 -2.28 -3.21
C PRO A 229 18.91 -1.55 -2.21
N ALA A 230 17.59 -1.74 -2.29
CA ALA A 230 16.62 -1.03 -1.45
C ALA A 230 15.30 -1.83 -1.20
N PRO A 231 15.33 -3.05 -0.63
CA PRO A 231 14.11 -3.78 -0.30
C PRO A 231 13.43 -3.17 0.94
N PHE A 232 12.13 -2.94 0.88
CA PHE A 232 11.32 -2.72 2.08
C PHE A 232 11.05 -4.05 2.82
N PRO A 233 10.74 -4.02 4.13
CA PRO A 233 10.47 -5.22 4.91
C PRO A 233 9.23 -5.97 4.48
N GLU A 234 9.31 -7.30 4.45
CA GLU A 234 8.20 -8.21 4.12
C GLU A 234 6.96 -7.96 5.01
N GLU A 235 7.20 -7.51 6.25
CA GLU A 235 6.15 -7.14 7.19
C GLU A 235 5.27 -5.99 6.67
N LEU A 236 5.82 -5.02 5.94
CA LEU A 236 5.09 -3.87 5.42
C LEU A 236 3.95 -4.29 4.47
N PRO A 237 4.20 -4.99 3.34
CA PRO A 237 3.13 -5.44 2.46
C PRO A 237 2.25 -6.49 3.15
N TYR A 238 2.78 -7.31 4.06
CA TYR A 238 1.97 -8.28 4.82
C TYR A 238 0.87 -7.57 5.61
N ARG A 239 1.21 -6.54 6.40
CA ARG A 239 0.24 -5.75 7.15
C ARG A 239 -0.81 -5.09 6.24
N LEU A 240 -0.37 -4.51 5.12
CA LEU A 240 -1.28 -3.86 4.15
C LEU A 240 -2.23 -4.86 3.49
N ILE A 241 -1.75 -6.05 3.11
CA ILE A 241 -2.56 -7.13 2.54
C ILE A 241 -3.64 -7.55 3.52
N GLN A 242 -3.28 -7.76 4.79
CA GLN A 242 -4.25 -8.14 5.82
C GLN A 242 -5.30 -7.04 6.08
N LEU A 243 -4.92 -5.77 6.02
CA LEU A 243 -5.84 -4.64 6.25
C LEU A 243 -6.78 -4.36 5.07
N TYR A 244 -6.30 -4.54 3.84
CA TYR A 244 -6.93 -3.94 2.65
C TYR A 244 -7.31 -4.91 1.55
N SER A 245 -7.13 -6.22 1.77
CA SER A 245 -7.57 -7.26 0.84
C SER A 245 -8.28 -8.40 1.57
N PHE A 246 -9.15 -9.09 0.85
CA PHE A 246 -9.70 -10.38 1.26
C PHE A 246 -8.79 -11.51 0.78
N LYS A 247 -8.98 -12.72 1.30
CA LYS A 247 -8.35 -13.94 0.76
C LYS A 247 -8.63 -14.06 -0.74
N ASP A 248 -7.67 -14.59 -1.49
CA ASP A 248 -7.71 -14.79 -2.94
C ASP A 248 -7.77 -13.51 -3.82
N ASP A 249 -7.85 -12.32 -3.21
CA ASP A 249 -7.72 -11.06 -3.95
C ASP A 249 -6.34 -10.97 -4.67
N ILE A 250 -6.34 -10.33 -5.83
CA ILE A 250 -5.15 -10.00 -6.63
C ILE A 250 -4.44 -8.75 -6.09
N ILE A 251 -3.16 -8.89 -5.75
CA ILE A 251 -2.25 -7.82 -5.33
C ILE A 251 -1.37 -7.39 -6.51
N LEU A 252 -1.38 -6.10 -6.83
CA LEU A 252 -0.54 -5.51 -7.87
C LEU A 252 0.72 -4.87 -7.25
N ASP A 253 1.89 -5.11 -7.84
CA ASP A 253 3.08 -4.27 -7.64
C ASP A 253 3.61 -3.76 -9.01
N PRO A 254 3.46 -2.47 -9.35
CA PRO A 254 3.99 -1.89 -10.58
C PRO A 254 5.52 -1.79 -10.62
N PHE A 255 6.22 -1.95 -9.49
CA PHE A 255 7.67 -1.85 -9.37
C PHE A 255 8.19 -3.00 -8.51
N MET A 256 8.06 -4.23 -9.03
CA MET A 256 8.18 -5.46 -8.25
C MET A 256 9.56 -5.65 -7.59
N GLY A 257 10.64 -5.24 -8.27
CA GLY A 257 12.01 -5.42 -7.85
C GLY A 257 12.27 -6.87 -7.41
N SER A 258 12.80 -7.02 -6.21
CA SER A 258 13.10 -8.34 -5.63
C SER A 258 11.88 -9.23 -5.28
N GLY A 259 10.64 -8.82 -5.52
CA GLY A 259 9.46 -9.67 -5.30
C GLY A 259 8.92 -9.70 -3.87
N THR A 260 9.24 -8.71 -3.03
CA THR A 260 8.81 -8.70 -1.62
C THR A 260 7.27 -8.66 -1.49
N THR A 261 6.56 -7.88 -2.31
CA THR A 261 5.09 -7.87 -2.34
C THR A 261 4.52 -9.24 -2.71
N ALA A 262 5.09 -9.89 -3.72
CA ALA A 262 4.68 -11.22 -4.17
C ALA A 262 4.84 -12.29 -3.08
N VAL A 263 5.98 -12.28 -2.38
CA VAL A 263 6.23 -13.18 -1.24
C VAL A 263 5.16 -13.00 -0.16
N SER A 264 4.85 -11.77 0.23
CA SER A 264 3.83 -11.50 1.25
C SER A 264 2.41 -11.84 0.80
N ALA A 265 2.10 -11.67 -0.49
CA ALA A 265 0.83 -12.09 -1.08
C ALA A 265 0.63 -13.60 -0.95
N LEU A 266 1.60 -14.39 -1.40
CA LEU A 266 1.52 -15.86 -1.33
C LEU A 266 1.42 -16.36 0.12
N LYS A 267 2.24 -15.84 1.03
CA LYS A 267 2.18 -16.17 2.47
C LYS A 267 0.83 -15.80 3.11
N SER A 268 0.12 -14.83 2.54
CA SER A 268 -1.19 -14.38 3.01
C SER A 268 -2.36 -15.06 2.28
N ASN A 269 -2.13 -16.07 1.44
CA ASN A 269 -3.18 -16.67 0.60
C ASN A 269 -3.88 -15.64 -0.30
N ARG A 270 -3.09 -14.72 -0.87
CA ARG A 270 -3.51 -13.84 -1.96
C ARG A 270 -2.73 -14.21 -3.20
N LYS A 271 -3.24 -13.76 -4.34
CA LYS A 271 -2.55 -13.87 -5.62
C LYS A 271 -1.83 -12.56 -5.90
N PHE A 272 -0.85 -12.57 -6.78
CA PHE A 272 -0.18 -11.35 -7.19
C PHE A 272 -0.02 -11.23 -8.70
N VAL A 273 0.19 -10.00 -9.16
CA VAL A 273 0.77 -9.70 -10.46
C VAL A 273 1.72 -8.52 -10.29
N GLY A 274 2.82 -8.48 -11.01
CA GLY A 274 3.63 -7.28 -11.01
C GLY A 274 4.58 -7.14 -12.17
N TYR A 275 5.07 -5.92 -12.30
CA TYR A 275 5.88 -5.47 -13.40
C TYR A 275 7.27 -5.12 -12.91
N ASP A 276 8.26 -5.44 -13.72
CA ASP A 276 9.60 -4.90 -13.59
C ASP A 276 10.25 -4.82 -14.97
N ILE A 277 11.11 -3.81 -15.19
CA ILE A 277 11.86 -3.67 -16.44
C ILE A 277 13.13 -4.51 -16.45
N SER A 278 13.59 -4.97 -15.29
CA SER A 278 14.81 -5.75 -15.12
C SER A 278 14.52 -7.25 -15.10
N GLN A 279 15.02 -7.97 -16.11
CA GLN A 279 14.95 -9.44 -16.13
C GLN A 279 15.67 -10.06 -14.93
N GLU A 280 16.78 -9.46 -14.48
CA GLU A 280 17.52 -9.94 -13.30
C GLU A 280 16.66 -9.92 -12.03
N TYR A 281 15.86 -8.86 -11.85
CA TYR A 281 14.97 -8.72 -10.70
C TYR A 281 13.78 -9.67 -10.79
N ILE A 282 13.25 -9.90 -12.00
CA ILE A 282 12.23 -10.94 -12.23
C ILE A 282 12.78 -12.32 -11.86
N ASP A 283 13.99 -12.67 -12.30
CA ASP A 283 14.60 -13.97 -12.00
C ASP A 283 14.87 -14.12 -10.48
N LEU A 284 15.25 -13.04 -9.80
CA LEU A 284 15.37 -13.00 -8.35
C LEU A 284 14.02 -13.20 -7.66
N ALA A 285 12.98 -12.50 -8.11
CA ALA A 285 11.64 -12.59 -7.57
C ALA A 285 11.05 -14.00 -7.74
N GLU A 286 11.19 -14.61 -8.92
CA GLU A 286 10.77 -16.00 -9.18
C GLU A 286 11.46 -16.99 -8.24
N ARG A 287 12.78 -16.88 -8.06
CA ARG A 287 13.51 -17.72 -7.10
C ARG A 287 12.99 -17.60 -5.67
N ARG A 288 12.56 -16.39 -5.25
CA ARG A 288 12.03 -16.16 -3.90
C ARG A 288 10.62 -16.71 -3.70
N VAL A 289 9.77 -16.66 -4.72
CA VAL A 289 8.40 -17.17 -4.61
C VAL A 289 8.28 -18.66 -4.92
N LEU A 290 9.23 -19.26 -5.64
CA LEU A 290 9.21 -20.66 -6.04
C LEU A 290 8.95 -21.62 -4.85
N PRO A 291 9.65 -21.51 -3.70
CA PRO A 291 9.40 -22.40 -2.56
C PRO A 291 7.96 -22.29 -2.03
N LEU A 292 7.35 -21.12 -2.11
CA LEU A 292 6.00 -20.86 -1.62
C LEU A 292 4.93 -21.37 -2.59
N LYS A 293 5.23 -21.37 -3.90
CA LYS A 293 4.36 -21.95 -4.94
C LYS A 293 4.37 -23.49 -4.87
N THR A 294 5.50 -24.10 -4.52
CA THR A 294 5.69 -25.56 -4.52
C THR A 294 5.39 -26.24 -3.18
N GLN A 295 5.26 -25.49 -2.09
CA GLN A 295 5.00 -26.06 -0.79
C GLN A 295 3.58 -26.63 -0.73
N THR A 296 3.46 -27.95 -0.70
CA THR A 296 2.20 -28.64 -0.38
C THR A 296 1.76 -28.19 1.00
N LYS A 297 0.61 -27.49 1.08
CA LYS A 297 -0.03 -27.23 2.36
C LYS A 297 -0.58 -28.56 2.88
N PHE A 298 0.04 -29.09 3.91
CA PHE A 298 -0.56 -30.18 4.67
C PHE A 298 -1.61 -29.56 5.60
N ASP A 299 -2.87 -29.66 5.21
CA ASP A 299 -3.98 -29.37 6.11
C ASP A 299 -4.11 -30.57 7.06
N PHE A 300 -3.62 -30.41 8.29
CA PHE A 300 -3.97 -31.31 9.37
C PHE A 300 -5.37 -30.92 9.83
N ASP A 301 -6.40 -31.59 9.31
CA ASP A 301 -7.75 -31.54 9.86
C ASP A 301 -7.68 -32.03 11.32
N LEU A 302 -7.57 -31.10 12.25
CA LEU A 302 -7.79 -31.36 13.67
C LEU A 302 -9.30 -31.52 13.87
N ALA A 303 -9.81 -32.72 13.59
CA ALA A 303 -11.16 -33.09 13.99
C ALA A 303 -11.30 -32.85 15.50
N PRO A 304 -12.35 -32.15 15.96
CA PRO A 304 -12.56 -31.94 17.38
C PRO A 304 -12.74 -33.30 18.05
N GLN A 305 -11.88 -33.60 19.03
CA GLN A 305 -12.07 -34.73 19.93
C GLN A 305 -13.45 -34.58 20.56
N GLN A 306 -14.35 -35.49 20.20
CA GLN A 306 -15.60 -35.68 20.90
C GLN A 306 -15.26 -36.03 22.34
N THR A 307 -15.47 -35.09 23.24
CA THR A 307 -15.61 -35.41 24.66
C THR A 307 -16.96 -36.12 24.80
N GLU A 308 -16.93 -37.45 24.83
CA GLU A 308 -18.05 -38.26 25.27
C GLU A 308 -18.30 -38.05 26.78
N PRO A 309 -19.56 -38.26 27.23
CA PRO A 309 -20.19 -37.51 28.33
C PRO A 309 -19.69 -37.80 29.75
#